data_AF-A0A1J5V808-F1
#
_entry.id   AF-A0A1J5V808-F1
#
_cell.length_a   1.000
_cell.length_b   1.000
_cell.length_c   1.000
_cell.angle_alpha   90.00
_cell.angle_beta   90.00
_cell.angle_gamma   90.00
#
_symmetry.space_group_name_H-M   'P 1'
#
loop_
_entity.id
_entity.type
_entity.pdbx_description
1 polymer ?
#
loop_
_entity_poly.entity_id
_entity_poly.type
_entity_poly.pdbx_seq_one_letter_code
_entity_poly.pdbx_strand_id
1 'polypeptide(L)'
;MRPSDLVGCRFRFRRRCQFPDYPSREEVDAHLPQRIAAQEAVLAQLPTKPALGDGRRRLFTRVDAADLAEFTTEGVFDLMRRGTNLITRVTLQGEIAGVAVEVDVDILVRTAGGYVPVIISNHRVARTHPTSTLWAVPVGRLGLGSPLRVAGKYRHHTIDGYRLAMAHVLLGERSAGRGGVIGQDRSLAYGVDVEKYVAPLLLALAEPTPEHPIRYKQCATCRFWPLCLPELEARDDISLVLPGGKGDRFRAQGITTVQQLIDAQLGEPSRIAEAWRAGIPLLRRPGTISIRRADVEIDIDMESYLDQGAYLWGTFDGERYRPFVTWEEVGGDAEEANFAAFWRWLLDRRAQAHAEGKTFAAYCYAAAGENHWLRMSAQRFASIDAKEVQEFIASEEWVDVFASVRRHLVGTDGLGLKVLGPIVGFHWEDDDMDGEASIDRRFAAIRGDEDAKRTLLQYNEDDCRATRAVREFLDADAPGVPDFGEV
;
A
#
# COMPACT_ATOMS: atom_id res chain seq x y z
N MET A 1 -14.30 18.99 -7.42
CA MET A 1 -13.66 18.01 -6.52
C MET A 1 -13.56 16.66 -7.22
N ARG A 2 -12.49 15.93 -6.97
CA ARG A 2 -12.27 14.55 -7.44
C ARG A 2 -12.44 13.57 -6.27
N PRO A 3 -12.70 12.28 -6.50
CA PRO A 3 -12.75 11.28 -5.42
C PRO A 3 -11.50 11.25 -4.53
N SER A 4 -10.32 11.52 -5.11
CA SER A 4 -9.07 11.64 -4.36
C SER A 4 -9.06 12.81 -3.37
N ASP A 5 -9.86 13.85 -3.58
CA ASP A 5 -9.94 14.99 -2.66
C ASP A 5 -10.78 14.68 -1.42
N LEU A 6 -11.60 13.62 -1.48
CA LEU A 6 -12.49 13.19 -0.40
C LEU A 6 -11.84 12.14 0.51
N VAL A 7 -10.64 11.67 0.16
CA VAL A 7 -9.90 10.66 0.92
C VAL A 7 -8.52 11.21 1.30
N GLY A 8 -8.21 11.21 2.59
CA GLY A 8 -6.95 11.74 3.13
C GLY A 8 -6.98 13.27 3.30
N CYS A 9 -5.96 13.97 2.78
CA CYS A 9 -5.85 15.42 2.92
C CYS A 9 -6.82 16.19 2.00
N ARG A 10 -7.96 16.65 2.55
CA ARG A 10 -8.94 17.52 1.85
C ARG A 10 -8.35 18.87 1.44
N PHE A 11 -7.41 19.42 2.22
CA PHE A 11 -6.75 20.69 1.93
C PHE A 11 -5.99 20.69 0.58
N ARG A 12 -5.61 19.49 0.10
CA ARG A 12 -5.03 19.31 -1.25
C ARG A 12 -5.93 19.88 -2.35
N PHE A 13 -7.26 19.80 -2.20
CA PHE A 13 -8.18 20.40 -3.16
C PHE A 13 -8.01 21.91 -3.23
N ARG A 14 -7.97 22.59 -2.07
CA ARG A 14 -7.75 24.04 -1.99
C ARG A 14 -6.41 24.44 -2.65
N ARG A 15 -5.33 23.69 -2.37
CA ARG A 15 -4.02 23.93 -3.01
C ARG A 15 -4.05 23.75 -4.52
N ARG A 16 -4.79 22.75 -5.04
CA ARG A 16 -4.96 22.57 -6.49
C ARG A 16 -5.73 23.70 -7.14
N CYS A 17 -6.75 24.25 -6.47
CA CYS A 17 -7.46 25.43 -6.96
C CYS A 17 -6.60 26.70 -6.94
N GLN A 18 -5.76 26.87 -5.92
CA GLN A 18 -4.84 28.01 -5.80
C GLN A 18 -3.66 27.93 -6.77
N PHE A 19 -3.14 26.72 -7.00
CA PHE A 19 -1.94 26.45 -7.80
C PHE A 19 -2.19 25.26 -8.74
N PRO A 20 -2.99 25.45 -9.81
CA PRO A 20 -3.31 24.38 -10.76
C PRO A 20 -2.05 23.82 -11.44
N ASP A 21 -1.14 24.72 -11.84
CA ASP A 21 0.07 24.42 -12.60
C ASP A 21 1.28 24.06 -11.71
N TYR A 22 1.07 23.87 -10.39
CA TYR A 22 2.17 23.46 -9.52
C TYR A 22 2.70 22.08 -9.94
N PRO A 23 4.01 21.93 -10.18
CA PRO A 23 4.57 20.70 -10.75
C PRO A 23 4.35 19.51 -9.81
N SER A 24 4.25 18.33 -10.38
CA SER A 24 4.41 17.06 -9.66
C SER A 24 5.82 16.94 -9.07
N ARG A 25 5.98 16.02 -8.12
CA ARG A 25 7.31 15.64 -7.65
C ARG A 25 7.91 14.66 -8.63
N GLU A 26 9.21 14.78 -8.91
CA GLU A 26 9.97 13.88 -9.77
C GLU A 26 9.78 12.40 -9.38
N GLU A 27 9.77 12.12 -8.07
CA GLU A 27 9.47 10.80 -7.49
C GLU A 27 8.12 10.23 -7.98
N VAL A 28 7.07 11.07 -8.00
CA VAL A 28 5.73 10.66 -8.44
C VAL A 28 5.67 10.50 -9.97
N ASP A 29 6.45 11.30 -10.69
CA ASP A 29 6.54 11.23 -12.15
C ASP A 29 7.30 10.00 -12.62
N ALA A 30 8.26 9.51 -11.85
CA ALA A 30 8.96 8.24 -12.11
C ALA A 30 8.00 7.03 -12.13
N HIS A 31 6.92 7.08 -11.33
CA HIS A 31 5.90 6.02 -11.26
C HIS A 31 4.74 6.19 -12.26
N LEU A 32 4.63 7.33 -12.93
CA LEU A 32 3.55 7.60 -13.89
C LEU A 32 3.56 6.61 -15.09
N PRO A 33 4.72 6.30 -15.73
CA PRO A 33 4.79 5.32 -16.80
C PRO A 33 4.29 3.93 -16.38
N GLN A 34 4.54 3.53 -15.13
CA GLN A 34 4.15 2.22 -14.59
C GLN A 34 2.63 2.13 -14.41
N ARG A 35 2.00 3.17 -13.87
CA ARG A 35 0.54 3.26 -13.75
C ARG A 35 -0.15 3.24 -15.12
N ILE A 36 0.43 3.92 -16.11
CA ILE A 36 -0.04 3.88 -17.50
C ILE A 36 0.07 2.45 -18.04
N ALA A 37 1.24 1.79 -17.90
CA ALA A 37 1.44 0.44 -18.39
C ALA A 37 0.45 -0.58 -17.79
N ALA A 38 0.15 -0.47 -16.49
CA ALA A 38 -0.84 -1.32 -15.83
C ALA A 38 -2.26 -1.12 -16.38
N GLN A 39 -2.63 0.13 -16.68
CA GLN A 39 -3.90 0.46 -17.32
C GLN A 39 -3.93 -0.08 -18.75
N GLU A 40 -2.88 0.13 -19.55
CA GLU A 40 -2.76 -0.40 -20.91
C GLU A 40 -2.89 -1.92 -20.96
N ALA A 41 -2.28 -2.64 -20.01
CA ALA A 41 -2.36 -4.11 -19.95
C ALA A 41 -3.79 -4.62 -19.75
N VAL A 42 -4.64 -3.88 -19.03
CA VAL A 42 -6.07 -4.20 -18.91
C VAL A 42 -6.80 -3.84 -20.21
N LEU A 43 -6.54 -2.66 -20.76
CA LEU A 43 -7.20 -2.18 -21.96
C LEU A 43 -6.88 -3.02 -23.20
N ALA A 44 -5.70 -3.64 -23.26
CA ALA A 44 -5.29 -4.59 -24.29
C ALA A 44 -6.09 -5.91 -24.24
N GLN A 45 -6.57 -6.31 -23.05
CA GLN A 45 -7.38 -7.53 -22.89
C GLN A 45 -8.84 -7.32 -23.30
N LEU A 46 -9.33 -6.07 -23.31
CA LEU A 46 -10.72 -5.79 -23.63
C LEU A 46 -11.09 -6.23 -25.05
N PRO A 47 -12.32 -6.75 -25.25
CA PRO A 47 -12.75 -7.20 -26.56
C PRO A 47 -12.78 -6.03 -27.56
N THR A 48 -12.36 -6.31 -28.79
CA THR A 48 -12.44 -5.38 -29.94
C THR A 48 -13.49 -5.81 -30.97
N LYS A 49 -13.94 -7.07 -30.89
CA LYS A 49 -14.95 -7.67 -31.76
C LYS A 49 -15.71 -8.76 -31.00
N PRO A 50 -16.90 -9.19 -31.47
CA PRO A 50 -17.62 -10.32 -30.89
C PRO A 50 -16.76 -11.59 -30.92
N ALA A 51 -16.88 -12.45 -29.91
CA ALA A 51 -16.18 -13.73 -29.87
C ALA A 51 -16.97 -14.83 -30.60
N LEU A 52 -16.29 -15.95 -30.87
CA LEU A 52 -16.94 -17.19 -31.32
C LEU A 52 -18.01 -17.60 -30.30
N GLY A 53 -19.27 -17.71 -30.75
CA GLY A 53 -20.43 -18.02 -29.92
C GLY A 53 -21.36 -16.84 -29.59
N ASP A 54 -20.92 -15.59 -29.78
CA ASP A 54 -21.76 -14.39 -29.50
C ASP A 54 -22.77 -14.08 -30.63
N GLY A 55 -22.73 -14.84 -31.72
CA GLY A 55 -23.57 -14.69 -32.91
C GLY A 55 -23.01 -13.68 -33.92
N ARG A 56 -22.93 -14.06 -35.21
CA ARG A 56 -22.33 -13.25 -36.31
C ARG A 56 -23.00 -11.89 -36.55
N ARG A 57 -24.18 -11.64 -35.96
CA ARG A 57 -24.97 -10.40 -36.12
C ARG A 57 -24.85 -9.44 -34.94
N ARG A 58 -24.17 -9.82 -33.84
CA ARG A 58 -24.00 -8.94 -32.69
C ARG A 58 -23.00 -7.84 -33.06
N LEU A 59 -23.49 -6.63 -33.28
CA LEU A 59 -22.64 -5.46 -33.45
C LEU A 59 -21.95 -5.16 -32.12
N PHE A 60 -20.62 -5.04 -32.16
CA PHE A 60 -19.82 -4.66 -31.01
C PHE A 60 -18.93 -3.47 -31.40
N THR A 61 -18.99 -2.41 -30.60
CA THR A 61 -18.26 -1.17 -30.83
C THR A 61 -17.52 -0.78 -29.56
N ARG A 62 -16.24 -0.47 -29.72
CA ARG A 62 -15.38 0.06 -28.68
C ARG A 62 -14.81 1.38 -29.18
N VAL A 63 -14.89 2.42 -28.34
CA VAL A 63 -14.35 3.74 -28.64
C VAL A 63 -13.51 4.19 -27.46
N ASP A 64 -12.36 4.77 -27.74
CA ASP A 64 -11.59 5.46 -26.70
C ASP A 64 -12.04 6.92 -26.63
N ALA A 65 -12.38 7.40 -25.43
CA ALA A 65 -12.79 8.79 -25.27
C ALA A 65 -11.61 9.75 -25.49
N ALA A 66 -10.36 9.30 -25.36
CA ALA A 66 -9.19 10.11 -25.71
C ALA A 66 -9.09 10.41 -27.22
N ASP A 67 -9.78 9.64 -28.08
CA ASP A 67 -9.83 9.88 -29.53
C ASP A 67 -10.87 10.95 -29.92
N LEU A 68 -11.66 11.46 -28.97
CA LEU A 68 -12.62 12.53 -29.22
C LEU A 68 -11.91 13.86 -29.47
N ALA A 69 -12.38 14.61 -30.47
CA ALA A 69 -11.85 15.94 -30.79
C ALA A 69 -11.95 16.92 -29.61
N GLU A 70 -13.00 16.78 -28.79
CA GLU A 70 -13.14 17.46 -27.51
C GLU A 70 -13.56 16.45 -26.44
N PHE A 71 -12.76 16.36 -25.38
CA PHE A 71 -13.01 15.46 -24.27
C PHE A 71 -13.99 16.09 -23.28
N THR A 72 -15.29 15.94 -23.59
CA THR A 72 -16.38 16.47 -22.77
C THR A 72 -17.32 15.36 -22.31
N THR A 73 -18.00 15.60 -21.18
CA THR A 73 -19.03 14.68 -20.67
C THR A 73 -20.18 14.50 -21.67
N GLU A 74 -20.56 15.55 -22.41
CA GLU A 74 -21.58 15.42 -23.44
C GLU A 74 -21.10 14.55 -24.61
N GLY A 75 -19.83 14.66 -25.03
CA GLY A 75 -19.24 13.77 -26.03
C GLY A 75 -19.30 12.29 -25.63
N VAL A 76 -19.11 11.99 -24.35
CA VAL A 76 -19.30 10.64 -23.80
C VAL A 76 -20.77 10.22 -23.86
N PHE A 77 -21.70 11.11 -23.50
CA PHE A 77 -23.14 10.84 -23.59
C PHE A 77 -23.61 10.64 -25.04
N ASP A 78 -23.00 11.31 -26.01
CA ASP A 78 -23.19 11.09 -27.45
C ASP A 78 -22.81 9.67 -27.87
N LEU A 79 -21.64 9.18 -27.45
CA LEU A 79 -21.23 7.80 -27.66
C LEU A 79 -22.21 6.81 -27.01
N MET A 80 -22.69 7.15 -25.81
CA MET A 80 -23.67 6.31 -25.12
C MET A 80 -25.01 6.21 -25.86
N ARG A 81 -25.50 7.34 -26.39
CA ARG A 81 -26.72 7.43 -27.22
C ARG A 81 -26.61 6.60 -28.51
N ARG A 82 -25.41 6.53 -29.11
CA ARG A 82 -25.11 5.67 -30.26
C ARG A 82 -25.09 4.18 -29.91
N GLY A 83 -25.15 3.85 -28.62
CA GLY A 83 -25.18 2.48 -28.14
C GLY A 83 -23.82 1.79 -28.12
N THR A 84 -22.73 2.56 -28.04
CA THR A 84 -21.35 2.07 -27.98
C THR A 84 -21.20 1.05 -26.85
N ASN A 85 -20.60 -0.12 -27.13
CA ASN A 85 -20.56 -1.20 -26.13
C ASN A 85 -19.54 -0.95 -25.02
N LEU A 86 -18.35 -0.45 -25.38
CA LEU A 86 -17.29 -0.06 -24.45
C LEU A 86 -16.79 1.34 -24.77
N ILE A 87 -16.74 2.20 -23.76
CA ILE A 87 -16.10 3.52 -23.87
C ILE A 87 -14.96 3.56 -22.86
N THR A 88 -13.72 3.73 -23.32
CA THR A 88 -12.52 3.71 -22.45
C THR A 88 -12.03 5.12 -22.13
N ARG A 89 -11.31 5.28 -21.02
CA ARG A 89 -10.68 6.54 -20.55
C ARG A 89 -11.65 7.71 -20.45
N VAL A 90 -12.77 7.49 -19.78
CA VAL A 90 -13.85 8.46 -19.66
C VAL A 90 -13.59 9.40 -18.48
N THR A 91 -13.83 10.70 -18.66
CA THR A 91 -13.98 11.64 -17.55
C THR A 91 -15.37 12.24 -17.56
N LEU A 92 -16.03 12.17 -16.41
CA LEU A 92 -17.34 12.75 -16.19
C LEU A 92 -17.18 13.98 -15.29
N GLN A 93 -17.75 15.10 -15.72
CA GLN A 93 -17.82 16.35 -15.01
C GLN A 93 -19.29 16.71 -14.81
N GLY A 94 -19.60 17.34 -13.68
CA GLY A 94 -20.95 17.80 -13.39
C GLY A 94 -21.07 18.33 -11.98
N GLU A 95 -22.29 18.39 -11.47
CA GLU A 95 -22.58 18.86 -10.12
C GLU A 95 -23.28 17.77 -9.32
N ILE A 96 -22.81 17.53 -8.09
CA ILE A 96 -23.46 16.64 -7.12
C ILE A 96 -23.68 17.43 -5.85
N ALA A 97 -24.94 17.58 -5.43
CA ALA A 97 -25.32 18.28 -4.20
C ALA A 97 -24.70 19.69 -4.07
N GLY A 98 -24.68 20.48 -5.15
CA GLY A 98 -24.11 21.83 -5.17
C GLY A 98 -22.59 21.89 -5.30
N VAL A 99 -21.92 20.74 -5.43
CA VAL A 99 -20.45 20.66 -5.58
C VAL A 99 -20.10 20.26 -7.01
N ALA A 100 -19.33 21.11 -7.69
CA ALA A 100 -18.74 20.77 -8.98
C ALA A 100 -17.75 19.60 -8.79
N VAL A 101 -17.97 18.50 -9.50
CA VAL A 101 -17.19 17.26 -9.39
C VAL A 101 -16.63 16.82 -10.73
N GLU A 102 -15.53 16.07 -10.67
CA GLU A 102 -14.88 15.43 -11.80
C GLU A 102 -14.42 14.03 -11.40
N VAL A 103 -14.71 13.03 -12.24
CA VAL A 103 -14.29 11.65 -11.99
C VAL A 103 -13.83 10.96 -13.27
N ASP A 104 -12.66 10.33 -13.17
CA ASP A 104 -12.12 9.46 -14.20
C ASP A 104 -12.62 8.02 -14.01
N VAL A 105 -13.23 7.48 -15.06
CA VAL A 105 -13.74 6.12 -15.18
C VAL A 105 -12.97 5.43 -16.30
N ASP A 106 -12.29 4.34 -15.97
CA ASP A 106 -11.44 3.66 -16.93
C ASP A 106 -12.23 3.05 -18.09
N ILE A 107 -13.42 2.49 -17.82
CA ILE A 107 -14.27 1.83 -18.81
C ILE A 107 -15.75 2.04 -18.46
N LEU A 108 -16.56 2.50 -19.41
CA LEU A 108 -18.02 2.39 -19.36
C LEU A 108 -18.48 1.18 -20.17
N VAL A 109 -19.23 0.28 -19.54
CA VAL A 109 -19.71 -0.96 -20.17
C VAL A 109 -21.21 -0.88 -20.39
N ARG A 110 -21.66 -0.99 -21.65
CA ARG A 110 -23.08 -1.04 -21.97
C ARG A 110 -23.68 -2.39 -21.59
N THR A 111 -24.82 -2.35 -20.90
CA THR A 111 -25.63 -3.51 -20.53
C THR A 111 -27.09 -3.29 -20.97
N ALA A 112 -27.94 -4.30 -20.78
CA ALA A 112 -29.37 -4.15 -21.02
C ALA A 112 -30.03 -3.11 -20.09
N GLY A 113 -29.47 -2.88 -18.90
CA GLY A 113 -30.00 -1.95 -17.90
C GLY A 113 -29.34 -0.57 -17.90
N GLY A 114 -28.52 -0.23 -18.91
CA GLY A 114 -27.74 1.01 -18.95
C GLY A 114 -26.23 0.76 -18.91
N TYR A 115 -25.46 1.78 -18.56
CA TYR A 115 -24.00 1.72 -18.49
C TYR A 115 -23.50 1.44 -17.07
N VAL A 116 -22.52 0.54 -16.97
CA VAL A 116 -21.82 0.18 -15.75
C VAL A 116 -20.44 0.84 -15.78
N PRO A 117 -20.12 1.76 -14.86
CA PRO A 117 -18.75 2.24 -14.69
C PRO A 117 -17.86 1.14 -14.13
N VAL A 118 -16.73 0.91 -14.77
CA VAL A 118 -15.68 -0.02 -14.33
C VAL A 118 -14.38 0.75 -14.18
N ILE A 119 -13.77 0.62 -13.01
CA ILE A 119 -12.50 1.27 -12.69
C ILE A 119 -11.37 0.23 -12.55
N ILE A 120 -10.16 0.67 -12.85
CA ILE A 120 -8.92 -0.08 -12.67
C ILE A 120 -8.26 0.45 -11.39
N SER A 121 -8.04 -0.46 -10.44
CA SER A 121 -7.39 -0.18 -9.16
C SER A 121 -6.06 -0.91 -9.12
N ASN A 122 -5.03 -0.26 -8.58
CA ASN A 122 -3.73 -0.90 -8.35
C ASN A 122 -3.71 -1.74 -7.08
N HIS A 123 -4.80 -1.74 -6.31
CA HIS A 123 -4.92 -2.55 -5.11
C HIS A 123 -5.60 -3.88 -5.38
N ARG A 124 -5.42 -4.84 -4.47
CA ARG A 124 -6.26 -6.04 -4.45
C ARG A 124 -7.69 -5.67 -4.05
N VAL A 125 -8.67 -6.07 -4.86
CA VAL A 125 -10.09 -5.71 -4.68
C VAL A 125 -10.94 -6.90 -4.25
N ALA A 126 -10.43 -8.12 -4.42
CA ALA A 126 -11.07 -9.36 -3.97
C ALA A 126 -10.02 -10.34 -3.45
N ARG A 127 -10.41 -11.18 -2.48
CA ARG A 127 -9.63 -12.33 -2.01
C ARG A 127 -10.50 -13.57 -2.09
N THR A 128 -9.92 -14.71 -2.45
CA THR A 128 -10.61 -16.01 -2.40
C THR A 128 -11.14 -16.25 -0.99
N HIS A 129 -12.37 -16.75 -0.88
CA HIS A 129 -13.02 -16.98 0.40
C HIS A 129 -13.83 -18.28 0.32
N PRO A 130 -13.77 -19.16 1.34
CA PRO A 130 -14.38 -20.49 1.26
C PRO A 130 -15.91 -20.45 1.12
N THR A 131 -16.56 -19.46 1.72
CA THR A 131 -18.04 -19.39 1.79
C THR A 131 -18.67 -18.16 1.14
N SER A 132 -17.86 -17.16 0.78
CA SER A 132 -18.37 -15.91 0.19
C SER A 132 -18.19 -15.97 -1.30
N THR A 133 -19.10 -15.34 -2.04
CA THR A 133 -19.06 -15.32 -3.51
C THR A 133 -19.33 -13.91 -4.03
N LEU A 134 -18.60 -13.55 -5.08
CA LEU A 134 -18.74 -12.28 -5.79
C LEU A 134 -19.26 -12.53 -7.19
N TRP A 135 -19.90 -11.51 -7.78
CA TRP A 135 -20.11 -11.46 -9.22
C TRP A 135 -18.83 -10.97 -9.88
N ALA A 136 -18.39 -11.63 -10.93
CA ALA A 136 -17.26 -11.21 -11.75
C ALA A 136 -17.52 -11.43 -13.24
N VAL A 137 -16.80 -10.71 -14.09
CA VAL A 137 -16.78 -10.92 -15.55
C VAL A 137 -15.30 -10.96 -15.97
N PRO A 138 -14.87 -11.95 -16.78
CA PRO A 138 -13.55 -11.91 -17.38
C PRO A 138 -13.35 -10.62 -18.18
N VAL A 139 -12.22 -9.95 -18.02
CA VAL A 139 -11.95 -8.65 -18.65
C VAL A 139 -12.10 -8.73 -20.17
N GLY A 140 -11.59 -9.79 -20.79
CA GLY A 140 -11.77 -10.06 -22.22
C GLY A 140 -13.19 -10.39 -22.68
N ARG A 141 -14.16 -10.41 -21.75
CA ARG A 141 -15.59 -10.61 -22.01
C ARG A 141 -16.44 -9.43 -21.55
N LEU A 142 -15.87 -8.31 -21.11
CA LEU A 142 -16.64 -7.13 -20.73
C LEU A 142 -17.52 -6.62 -21.89
N GLY A 143 -18.80 -6.37 -21.61
CA GLY A 143 -19.80 -5.97 -22.61
C GLY A 143 -20.31 -7.10 -23.51
N LEU A 144 -19.70 -8.30 -23.45
CA LEU A 144 -20.08 -9.46 -24.26
C LEU A 144 -20.64 -10.62 -23.42
N GLY A 145 -19.97 -10.96 -22.33
CA GLY A 145 -20.30 -12.09 -21.45
C GLY A 145 -21.25 -11.71 -20.31
N SER A 146 -21.87 -12.75 -19.74
CA SER A 146 -22.68 -12.64 -18.53
C SER A 146 -21.82 -12.72 -17.27
N PRO A 147 -22.18 -12.02 -16.17
CA PRO A 147 -21.52 -12.19 -14.89
C PRO A 147 -21.59 -13.63 -14.39
N LEU A 148 -20.50 -14.10 -13.78
CA LEU A 148 -20.38 -15.41 -13.15
C LEU A 148 -20.10 -15.26 -11.66
N ARG A 149 -20.42 -16.29 -10.88
CA ARG A 149 -20.16 -16.33 -9.44
C ARG A 149 -18.78 -16.92 -9.20
N VAL A 150 -17.92 -16.17 -8.52
CA VAL A 150 -16.58 -16.62 -8.09
C VAL A 150 -16.52 -16.68 -6.58
N ALA A 151 -15.78 -17.66 -6.04
CA ALA A 151 -15.48 -17.72 -4.61
C ALA A 151 -14.59 -16.53 -4.23
N GLY A 152 -15.08 -15.65 -3.35
CA GLY A 152 -14.33 -14.48 -2.94
C GLY A 152 -15.11 -13.51 -2.06
N LYS A 153 -14.35 -12.60 -1.45
CA LYS A 153 -14.86 -11.49 -0.63
C LYS A 153 -14.18 -10.20 -1.06
N TYR A 154 -14.96 -9.12 -1.12
CA TYR A 154 -14.46 -7.79 -1.46
C TYR A 154 -13.46 -7.29 -0.43
N ARG A 155 -12.37 -6.70 -0.92
CA ARG A 155 -11.49 -5.82 -0.17
C ARG A 155 -11.81 -4.39 -0.59
N HIS A 156 -12.56 -3.69 0.26
CA HIS A 156 -13.04 -2.36 -0.04
C HIS A 156 -11.92 -1.32 0.13
N HIS A 157 -11.80 -0.44 -0.86
CA HIS A 157 -11.00 0.78 -0.80
C HIS A 157 -11.94 1.97 -0.97
N THR A 158 -11.93 2.91 -0.03
CA THR A 158 -12.87 4.03 0.01
C THR A 158 -12.85 4.85 -1.28
N ILE A 159 -11.66 5.10 -1.83
CA ILE A 159 -11.49 5.87 -3.07
C ILE A 159 -12.19 5.20 -4.27
N ASP A 160 -12.12 3.87 -4.37
CA ASP A 160 -12.76 3.10 -5.45
C ASP A 160 -14.29 3.17 -5.34
N GLY A 161 -14.81 3.09 -4.10
CA GLY A 161 -16.23 3.30 -3.83
C GLY A 161 -16.72 4.69 -4.24
N TYR A 162 -15.97 5.74 -3.90
CA TYR A 162 -16.32 7.12 -4.28
C TYR A 162 -16.21 7.36 -5.79
N ARG A 163 -15.20 6.80 -6.48
CA ARG A 163 -15.11 6.86 -7.95
C ARG A 163 -16.36 6.27 -8.60
N LEU A 164 -16.76 5.06 -8.19
CA LEU A 164 -17.93 4.40 -8.75
C LEU A 164 -19.24 5.10 -8.39
N ALA A 165 -19.41 5.56 -7.15
CA ALA A 165 -20.60 6.30 -6.73
C ALA A 165 -20.74 7.63 -7.48
N MET A 166 -19.66 8.39 -7.60
CA MET A 166 -19.66 9.67 -8.31
C MET A 166 -20.00 9.47 -9.78
N ALA A 167 -19.39 8.48 -10.43
CA ALA A 167 -19.73 8.12 -11.81
C ALA A 167 -21.19 7.68 -11.94
N HIS A 168 -21.68 6.84 -11.04
CA HIS A 168 -23.07 6.40 -11.02
C HIS A 168 -24.05 7.58 -10.94
N VAL A 169 -23.81 8.54 -10.03
CA VAL A 169 -24.65 9.73 -9.88
C VAL A 169 -24.60 10.63 -11.12
N LEU A 170 -23.41 10.88 -11.69
CA LEU A 170 -23.26 11.70 -12.90
C LEU A 170 -23.88 11.05 -14.15
N LEU A 171 -23.90 9.73 -14.23
CA LEU A 171 -24.58 9.01 -15.31
C LEU A 171 -26.11 9.14 -15.21
N GLY A 172 -26.66 9.34 -14.01
CA GLY A 172 -28.10 9.47 -13.75
C GLY A 172 -28.89 8.27 -14.28
N GLU A 173 -29.96 8.52 -15.04
CA GLU A 173 -30.81 7.48 -15.65
C GLU A 173 -30.06 6.56 -16.62
N ARG A 174 -28.87 6.96 -17.10
CA ARG A 174 -28.04 6.12 -17.97
C ARG A 174 -27.28 5.05 -17.20
N SER A 175 -27.22 5.15 -15.87
CA SER A 175 -26.53 4.23 -14.99
C SER A 175 -27.28 2.93 -14.82
N ALA A 176 -26.59 1.80 -14.86
CA ALA A 176 -27.18 0.49 -14.59
C ALA A 176 -27.31 0.16 -13.09
N GLY A 177 -27.04 1.13 -12.18
CA GLY A 177 -27.11 0.92 -10.73
C GLY A 177 -26.05 -0.04 -10.18
N ARG A 178 -24.99 -0.32 -10.94
CA ARG A 178 -23.90 -1.23 -10.59
C ARG A 178 -22.57 -0.65 -11.06
N GLY A 179 -21.48 -1.10 -10.45
CA GLY A 179 -20.12 -0.75 -10.82
C GLY A 179 -19.26 -1.99 -11.01
N GLY A 180 -18.05 -1.80 -11.51
CA GLY A 180 -17.04 -2.84 -11.58
C GLY A 180 -15.68 -2.34 -11.11
N VAL A 181 -14.90 -3.23 -10.50
CA VAL A 181 -13.51 -2.94 -10.14
C VAL A 181 -12.62 -4.06 -10.65
N ILE A 182 -11.59 -3.68 -11.39
CA ILE A 182 -10.48 -4.55 -11.79
C ILE A 182 -9.32 -4.23 -10.86
N GLY A 183 -8.97 -5.16 -9.99
CA GLY A 183 -7.85 -5.00 -9.06
C GLY A 183 -6.54 -5.43 -9.68
N GLN A 184 -5.60 -5.87 -8.83
CA GLN A 184 -4.32 -6.43 -9.25
C GLN A 184 -4.43 -7.70 -10.11
N ASP A 185 -5.44 -8.53 -9.86
CA ASP A 185 -5.83 -9.55 -10.83
C ASP A 185 -6.51 -8.84 -12.01
N ARG A 186 -5.75 -8.70 -13.11
CA ARG A 186 -6.19 -8.01 -14.33
C ARG A 186 -7.12 -8.87 -15.19
N SER A 187 -7.38 -10.13 -14.81
CA SER A 187 -8.20 -11.06 -15.60
C SER A 187 -9.71 -10.95 -15.32
N LEU A 188 -10.09 -10.44 -14.14
CA LEU A 188 -11.48 -10.36 -13.68
C LEU A 188 -11.87 -8.93 -13.28
N ALA A 189 -13.06 -8.51 -13.72
CA ALA A 189 -13.76 -7.35 -13.21
C ALA A 189 -14.83 -7.79 -12.21
N TYR A 190 -14.71 -7.36 -10.95
CA TYR A 190 -15.64 -7.72 -9.88
C TYR A 190 -16.80 -6.71 -9.79
N GLY A 191 -18.04 -7.19 -9.78
CA GLY A 191 -19.26 -6.37 -9.77
C GLY A 191 -19.63 -5.80 -8.40
N VAL A 192 -19.67 -4.48 -8.29
CA VAL A 192 -19.88 -3.71 -7.07
C VAL A 192 -21.29 -3.11 -7.03
N ASP A 193 -21.90 -3.14 -5.85
CA ASP A 193 -23.15 -2.45 -5.55
C ASP A 193 -22.84 -1.00 -5.17
N VAL A 194 -23.08 -0.08 -6.11
CA VAL A 194 -22.64 1.32 -6.02
C VAL A 194 -23.51 2.17 -5.10
N GLU A 195 -24.77 1.79 -4.94
CA GLU A 195 -25.74 2.49 -4.09
C GLU A 195 -25.27 2.58 -2.63
N LYS A 196 -24.56 1.55 -2.16
CA LYS A 196 -23.96 1.52 -0.81
C LYS A 196 -22.99 2.67 -0.54
N TYR A 197 -22.44 3.28 -1.59
CA TYR A 197 -21.44 4.34 -1.49
C TYR A 197 -21.99 5.72 -1.78
N VAL A 198 -23.24 5.85 -2.26
CA VAL A 198 -23.85 7.14 -2.59
C VAL A 198 -24.05 7.99 -1.33
N ALA A 199 -24.68 7.44 -0.28
CA ALA A 199 -24.86 8.20 0.96
C ALA A 199 -23.53 8.60 1.63
N PRO A 200 -22.53 7.71 1.78
CA PRO A 200 -21.18 8.11 2.23
C PRO A 200 -20.50 9.16 1.35
N LEU A 201 -20.69 9.12 0.03
CA LEU A 201 -20.17 10.13 -0.89
C LEU A 201 -20.79 11.50 -0.63
N LEU A 202 -22.12 11.57 -0.48
CA LEU A 202 -22.82 12.83 -0.21
C LEU A 202 -22.39 13.44 1.13
N LEU A 203 -22.21 12.63 2.17
CA LEU A 203 -21.66 13.08 3.45
C LEU A 203 -20.24 13.64 3.28
N ALA A 204 -19.38 12.96 2.50
CA ALA A 204 -18.02 13.42 2.24
C ALA A 204 -17.97 14.70 1.39
N LEU A 205 -18.91 14.92 0.47
CA LEU A 205 -19.01 16.14 -0.32
C LEU A 205 -19.51 17.33 0.51
N ALA A 206 -20.42 17.09 1.47
CA ALA A 206 -20.95 18.12 2.36
C ALA A 206 -19.93 18.63 3.38
N GLU A 207 -18.88 17.86 3.67
CA GLU A 207 -17.84 18.26 4.60
C GLU A 207 -17.02 19.46 4.05
N PRO A 208 -16.86 20.54 4.83
CA PRO A 208 -16.15 21.72 4.35
C PRO A 208 -14.68 21.41 4.05
N THR A 209 -14.11 22.13 3.08
CA THR A 209 -12.66 22.05 2.83
C THR A 209 -11.93 22.85 3.90
N PRO A 210 -10.96 22.27 4.61
CA PRO A 210 -10.19 22.97 5.64
C PRO A 210 -9.61 24.30 5.12
N GLU A 211 -9.54 25.29 6.01
CA GLU A 211 -8.94 26.59 5.71
C GLU A 211 -7.41 26.57 5.80
N HIS A 212 -6.87 25.62 6.55
CA HIS A 212 -5.43 25.46 6.80
C HIS A 212 -4.98 24.01 6.56
N PRO A 213 -3.70 23.78 6.21
CA PRO A 213 -3.15 22.45 6.05
C PRO A 213 -3.06 21.71 7.39
N ILE A 214 -3.07 20.39 7.30
CA ILE A 214 -2.75 19.45 8.38
C ILE A 214 -1.76 18.44 7.78
N ARG A 215 -0.68 18.10 8.49
CA ARG A 215 0.27 17.05 8.06
C ARG A 215 -0.40 15.68 8.13
N TYR A 216 -0.33 14.91 7.04
CA TYR A 216 -0.73 13.50 6.97
C TYR A 216 0.46 12.66 6.51
N LYS A 217 0.42 11.33 6.66
CA LYS A 217 1.48 10.43 6.14
C LYS A 217 1.72 10.63 4.63
N GLN A 218 0.65 10.78 3.85
CA GLN A 218 0.70 11.05 2.42
C GLN A 218 1.36 12.39 2.03
N CYS A 219 1.67 13.27 3.00
CA CYS A 219 2.38 14.51 2.71
C CYS A 219 3.81 14.27 2.26
N ALA A 220 4.45 13.14 2.64
CA ALA A 220 5.81 12.80 2.25
C ALA A 220 6.02 12.84 0.72
N THR A 221 5.05 12.35 -0.04
CA THR A 221 5.07 12.32 -1.51
C THR A 221 4.14 13.35 -2.15
N CYS A 222 3.55 14.26 -1.37
CA CYS A 222 2.60 15.23 -1.89
C CYS A 222 3.32 16.37 -2.60
N ARG A 223 2.93 16.65 -3.86
CA ARG A 223 3.51 17.76 -4.64
C ARG A 223 3.41 19.12 -3.94
N PHE A 224 2.34 19.37 -3.18
CA PHE A 224 2.14 20.65 -2.48
C PHE A 224 2.83 20.72 -1.11
N TRP A 225 3.54 19.69 -0.68
CA TRP A 225 4.21 19.69 0.63
C TRP A 225 5.13 20.92 0.84
N PRO A 226 5.95 21.36 -0.15
CA PRO A 226 6.77 22.56 0.00
C PRO A 226 5.97 23.85 0.26
N LEU A 227 4.70 23.90 -0.14
CA LEU A 227 3.80 25.03 0.14
C LEU A 227 3.04 24.91 1.46
N CYS A 228 2.87 23.69 1.97
CA CYS A 228 2.11 23.45 3.19
C CYS A 228 3.01 23.48 4.43
N LEU A 229 4.25 23.01 4.32
CA LEU A 229 5.19 22.95 5.45
C LEU A 229 5.45 24.33 6.07
N PRO A 230 5.77 25.40 5.32
CA PRO A 230 5.99 26.72 5.93
C PRO A 230 4.76 27.27 6.65
N GLU A 231 3.55 26.97 6.15
CA GLU A 231 2.30 27.40 6.80
C GLU A 231 2.07 26.62 8.11
N LEU A 232 2.38 25.32 8.13
CA LEU A 232 2.31 24.50 9.34
C LEU A 232 3.31 24.98 10.39
N GLU A 233 4.55 25.27 9.99
CA GLU A 233 5.61 25.76 10.87
C GLU A 233 5.27 27.14 11.44
N ALA A 234 4.80 28.08 10.61
CA ALA A 234 4.41 29.41 11.05
C ALA A 234 3.25 29.40 12.06
N ARG A 235 2.35 28.41 11.95
CA ARG A 235 1.23 28.20 12.87
C ARG A 235 1.60 27.34 14.08
N ASP A 236 2.81 26.81 14.11
CA ASP A 236 3.24 25.82 15.07
C ASP A 236 2.28 24.62 15.17
N ASP A 237 1.70 24.18 14.05
CA ASP A 237 0.56 23.26 14.07
C ASP A 237 0.93 21.90 14.68
N ILE A 238 0.10 21.42 15.62
CA ILE A 238 0.29 20.14 16.34
C ILE A 238 0.46 18.93 15.40
N SER A 239 -0.03 19.01 14.15
CA SER A 239 0.14 17.92 13.17
C SER A 239 1.57 17.68 12.73
N LEU A 240 2.47 18.66 12.91
CA LEU A 240 3.90 18.47 12.69
C LEU A 240 4.44 17.30 13.52
N VAL A 241 3.91 17.11 14.74
CA VAL A 241 4.27 16.01 15.64
C VAL A 241 3.25 14.87 15.59
N LEU A 242 1.95 15.20 15.50
CA LEU A 242 0.85 14.24 15.54
C LEU A 242 0.08 14.21 14.22
N PRO A 243 0.60 13.54 13.16
CA PRO A 243 0.03 13.61 11.83
C PRO A 243 -1.35 12.96 11.74
N GLY A 244 -2.19 13.51 10.86
CA GLY A 244 -3.57 13.11 10.62
C GLY A 244 -4.46 13.31 11.84
N GLY A 245 -5.32 12.32 12.10
CA GLY A 245 -6.28 12.36 13.20
C GLY A 245 -5.68 12.09 14.59
N LYS A 246 -4.38 11.82 14.70
CA LYS A 246 -3.72 11.58 16.00
C LYS A 246 -3.83 12.79 16.94
N GLY A 247 -3.90 14.00 16.37
CA GLY A 247 -4.06 15.25 17.09
C GLY A 247 -5.49 15.61 17.49
N ASP A 248 -6.52 14.93 16.96
CA ASP A 248 -7.91 15.41 17.02
C ASP A 248 -8.44 15.51 18.45
N ARG A 249 -8.07 14.54 19.29
CA ARG A 249 -8.34 14.55 20.74
C ARG A 249 -7.85 15.83 21.42
N PHE A 250 -6.66 16.30 21.07
CA PHE A 250 -6.03 17.47 21.68
C PHE A 250 -6.63 18.76 21.12
N ARG A 251 -6.93 18.80 19.82
CA ARG A 251 -7.63 19.92 19.19
C ARG A 251 -9.01 20.13 19.79
N ALA A 252 -9.74 19.06 20.08
CA ALA A 252 -11.04 19.13 20.77
C ALA A 252 -10.94 19.72 22.19
N GLN A 253 -9.75 19.73 22.79
CA GLN A 253 -9.44 20.35 24.08
C GLN A 253 -8.84 21.76 23.94
N GLY A 254 -8.75 22.31 22.72
CA GLY A 254 -8.15 23.61 22.44
C GLY A 254 -6.62 23.60 22.26
N ILE A 255 -5.98 22.44 22.32
CA ILE A 255 -4.53 22.29 22.09
C ILE A 255 -4.31 22.08 20.60
N THR A 256 -3.89 23.14 19.92
CA THR A 256 -3.77 23.19 18.45
C THR A 256 -2.34 23.36 17.96
N THR A 257 -1.42 23.74 18.86
CA THR A 257 -0.01 23.96 18.54
C THR A 257 0.89 22.94 19.22
N VAL A 258 2.11 22.78 18.71
CA VAL A 258 3.16 21.97 19.33
C VAL A 258 3.52 22.56 20.70
N GLN A 259 3.65 23.89 20.82
CA GLN A 259 3.96 24.52 22.10
C GLN A 259 2.87 24.30 23.15
N GLN A 260 1.60 24.47 22.79
CA GLN A 260 0.50 24.15 23.71
C GLN A 260 0.52 22.68 24.15
N LEU A 261 0.92 21.76 23.26
CA LEU A 261 1.03 20.34 23.62
C LEU A 261 2.17 20.12 24.63
N ILE A 262 3.31 20.80 24.48
CA ILE A 262 4.42 20.77 25.44
C ILE A 262 3.94 21.31 26.80
N ASP A 263 3.35 22.52 26.80
CA ASP A 263 2.90 23.21 28.01
C ASP A 263 1.82 22.43 28.77
N ALA A 264 1.01 21.62 28.07
CA ALA A 264 -0.05 20.83 28.67
C ALA A 264 0.44 19.61 29.47
N GLN A 265 1.72 19.19 29.31
CA GLN A 265 2.35 18.11 30.09
C GLN A 265 1.52 16.80 30.17
N LEU A 266 0.93 16.38 29.06
CA LEU A 266 0.03 15.22 28.94
C LEU A 266 0.76 13.87 28.85
N GLY A 267 1.97 13.78 29.42
CA GLY A 267 2.85 12.61 29.35
C GLY A 267 3.51 12.47 27.98
N GLU A 268 3.42 11.28 27.39
CA GLU A 268 4.16 10.92 26.17
C GLU A 268 3.95 11.85 24.96
N PRO A 269 2.73 12.28 24.61
CA PRO A 269 2.53 13.23 23.52
C PRO A 269 3.29 14.56 23.71
N SER A 270 3.36 15.08 24.93
CA SER A 270 4.07 16.32 25.25
C SER A 270 5.58 16.13 25.18
N ARG A 271 6.10 14.98 25.66
CA ARG A 271 7.52 14.65 25.56
C ARG A 271 7.99 14.45 24.12
N ILE A 272 7.16 13.82 23.27
CA ILE A 272 7.44 13.71 21.84
C ILE A 272 7.48 15.11 21.19
N ALA A 273 6.57 16.00 21.59
CA ALA A 273 6.55 17.37 21.08
C ALA A 273 7.79 18.17 21.50
N GLU A 274 8.24 17.98 22.74
CA GLU A 274 9.45 18.61 23.29
C GLU A 274 10.71 18.11 22.58
N ALA A 275 10.85 16.79 22.41
CA ALA A 275 11.95 16.19 21.66
C ALA A 275 11.95 16.64 20.19
N TRP A 276 10.78 16.68 19.55
CA TRP A 276 10.64 17.19 18.19
C TRP A 276 11.08 18.66 18.10
N ARG A 277 10.71 19.50 19.08
CA ARG A 277 11.14 20.90 19.15
C ARG A 277 12.65 21.03 19.31
N ALA A 278 13.26 20.14 20.07
CA ALA A 278 14.70 20.10 20.30
C ALA A 278 15.48 19.45 19.15
N GLY A 279 14.81 18.93 18.11
CA GLY A 279 15.47 18.20 17.02
C GLY A 279 16.01 16.83 17.43
N ILE A 280 15.46 16.23 18.50
CA ILE A 280 15.84 14.92 19.02
C ILE A 280 14.94 13.86 18.37
N PRO A 281 15.44 13.00 17.46
CA PRO A 281 14.61 12.08 16.68
C PRO A 281 14.12 10.88 17.48
N LEU A 282 14.81 10.56 18.58
CA LEU A 282 14.62 9.34 19.36
C LEU A 282 14.85 9.61 20.85
N LEU A 283 13.98 9.06 21.69
CA LEU A 283 14.10 9.07 23.15
C LEU A 283 14.14 7.65 23.68
N ARG A 284 14.88 7.46 24.77
CA ARG A 284 14.99 6.19 25.48
C ARG A 284 14.03 6.17 26.67
N ARG A 285 13.20 5.14 26.77
CA ARG A 285 12.31 4.93 27.93
C ARG A 285 13.14 4.48 29.14
N PRO A 286 12.68 4.76 30.37
CA PRO A 286 13.36 4.27 31.57
C PRO A 286 13.46 2.74 31.61
N GLY A 287 14.59 2.24 32.12
CA GLY A 287 14.86 0.82 32.29
C GLY A 287 16.00 0.32 31.42
N THR A 288 16.50 -0.88 31.72
CA THR A 288 17.55 -1.53 30.94
C THR A 288 16.96 -2.07 29.64
N ILE A 289 17.61 -1.77 28.51
CA ILE A 289 17.22 -2.37 27.23
C ILE A 289 17.67 -3.84 27.22
N SER A 290 16.73 -4.75 27.00
CA SER A 290 17.03 -6.17 26.81
C SER A 290 16.59 -6.62 25.43
N ILE A 291 17.53 -7.17 24.65
CA ILE A 291 17.26 -7.93 23.45
C ILE A 291 17.91 -9.31 23.60
N ARG A 292 17.24 -10.36 23.11
CA ARG A 292 17.84 -11.71 23.16
C ARG A 292 19.12 -11.68 22.33
N ARG A 293 20.18 -12.30 22.86
CA ARG A 293 21.42 -12.61 22.13
C ARG A 293 21.61 -14.12 22.10
N ALA A 294 22.34 -14.59 21.11
CA ALA A 294 22.70 -15.99 20.97
C ALA A 294 24.11 -16.15 20.39
N ASP A 295 24.68 -17.35 20.51
CA ASP A 295 25.97 -17.69 19.90
C ASP A 295 25.87 -17.81 18.37
N VAL A 296 24.70 -18.22 17.87
CA VAL A 296 24.37 -18.26 16.44
C VAL A 296 23.16 -17.37 16.19
N GLU A 297 23.38 -16.31 15.42
CA GLU A 297 22.40 -15.24 15.18
C GLU A 297 22.16 -15.06 13.70
N ILE A 298 20.89 -15.09 13.29
CA ILE A 298 20.49 -14.94 11.88
C ILE A 298 19.46 -13.81 11.77
N ASP A 299 19.82 -12.72 11.10
CA ASP A 299 18.90 -11.64 10.76
C ASP A 299 18.19 -11.98 9.45
N ILE A 300 16.84 -11.92 9.44
CA ILE A 300 15.97 -12.40 8.37
C ILE A 300 15.04 -11.28 7.94
N ASP A 301 14.95 -11.10 6.62
CA ASP A 301 13.97 -10.24 5.97
C ASP A 301 13.34 -10.97 4.78
N MET A 302 12.15 -10.53 4.35
CA MET A 302 11.41 -11.21 3.29
C MET A 302 10.72 -10.25 2.34
N GLU A 303 10.72 -10.62 1.06
CA GLU A 303 9.96 -9.91 0.04
C GLU A 303 8.78 -10.74 -0.44
N SER A 304 7.65 -10.06 -0.54
CA SER A 304 6.42 -10.66 -1.02
C SER A 304 5.89 -9.92 -2.23
N TYR A 305 5.32 -10.69 -3.15
CA TYR A 305 4.57 -10.10 -4.24
C TYR A 305 3.15 -9.89 -3.78
N LEU A 306 2.90 -8.70 -3.23
CA LEU A 306 1.59 -8.30 -2.74
C LEU A 306 1.09 -9.30 -1.69
N ASP A 307 -0.11 -9.83 -1.88
CA ASP A 307 -0.66 -10.92 -1.08
C ASP A 307 -0.67 -12.25 -1.88
N GLN A 308 0.21 -12.43 -2.88
CA GLN A 308 0.23 -13.62 -3.76
C GLN A 308 1.20 -14.71 -3.28
N GLY A 309 2.38 -14.33 -2.79
CA GLY A 309 3.39 -15.25 -2.30
C GLY A 309 4.67 -14.54 -1.88
N ALA A 310 5.47 -15.23 -1.06
CA ALA A 310 6.83 -14.80 -0.69
C ALA A 310 7.80 -15.26 -1.78
N TYR A 311 8.51 -14.34 -2.44
CA TYR A 311 9.43 -14.70 -3.53
C TYR A 311 10.91 -14.66 -3.12
N LEU A 312 11.24 -13.95 -2.04
CA LEU A 312 12.60 -13.85 -1.52
C LEU A 312 12.57 -13.94 0.01
N TRP A 313 13.40 -14.82 0.56
CA TRP A 313 13.78 -14.84 1.97
C TRP A 313 15.28 -14.60 2.06
N GLY A 314 15.69 -13.52 2.70
CA GLY A 314 17.09 -13.20 2.97
C GLY A 314 17.50 -13.66 4.34
N THR A 315 18.72 -14.16 4.47
CA THR A 315 19.32 -14.44 5.78
C THR A 315 20.72 -13.87 5.85
N PHE A 316 21.06 -13.22 6.96
CA PHE A 316 22.38 -12.70 7.24
C PHE A 316 22.88 -13.25 8.58
N ASP A 317 23.98 -14.01 8.55
CA ASP A 317 24.57 -14.66 9.74
C ASP A 317 25.62 -13.79 10.46
N GLY A 318 25.73 -12.53 10.04
CA GLY A 318 26.71 -11.58 10.52
C GLY A 318 27.98 -11.48 9.67
N GLU A 319 28.24 -12.45 8.80
CA GLU A 319 29.36 -12.43 7.86
C GLU A 319 28.88 -12.51 6.42
N ARG A 320 27.88 -13.34 6.15
CA ARG A 320 27.42 -13.71 4.81
C ARG A 320 25.92 -13.58 4.69
N TYR A 321 25.50 -12.86 3.64
CA TYR A 321 24.12 -12.86 3.18
C TYR A 321 23.84 -14.09 2.31
N ARG A 322 22.67 -14.70 2.50
CA ARG A 322 22.19 -15.85 1.74
C ARG A 322 20.74 -15.64 1.32
N PRO A 323 20.48 -15.43 0.03
CA PRO A 323 19.13 -15.34 -0.49
C PRO A 323 18.55 -16.72 -0.81
N PHE A 324 17.25 -16.88 -0.54
CA PHE A 324 16.39 -17.93 -1.08
C PHE A 324 15.35 -17.25 -1.95
N VAL A 325 15.56 -17.29 -3.26
CA VAL A 325 14.77 -16.53 -4.23
C VAL A 325 14.17 -17.40 -5.32
N THR A 326 12.94 -17.09 -5.71
CA THR A 326 12.33 -17.55 -6.95
C THR A 326 12.00 -16.38 -7.87
N TRP A 327 12.43 -16.49 -9.12
CA TRP A 327 12.11 -15.55 -10.20
C TRP A 327 10.95 -16.05 -11.07
N GLU A 328 10.26 -17.09 -10.63
CA GLU A 328 9.05 -17.61 -11.26
C GLU A 328 7.79 -16.98 -10.63
N GLU A 329 6.62 -17.29 -11.20
CA GLU A 329 5.36 -16.88 -10.57
C GLU A 329 5.20 -17.54 -9.20
N VAL A 330 4.87 -16.72 -8.19
CA VAL A 330 4.58 -17.24 -6.86
C VAL A 330 3.21 -17.87 -6.82
N GLY A 331 3.08 -18.90 -6.00
CA GLY A 331 1.82 -19.54 -5.71
C GLY A 331 1.66 -21.00 -6.14
N GLY A 332 2.71 -21.57 -6.73
CA GLY A 332 2.84 -22.98 -7.05
C GLY A 332 4.19 -23.55 -6.62
N ASP A 333 4.64 -24.57 -7.34
CA ASP A 333 5.80 -25.41 -6.98
C ASP A 333 7.10 -24.61 -6.77
N ALA A 334 7.31 -23.53 -7.51
CA ALA A 334 8.51 -22.69 -7.36
C ALA A 334 8.55 -21.93 -6.03
N GLU A 335 7.41 -21.44 -5.54
CA GLU A 335 7.31 -20.82 -4.20
C GLU A 335 7.49 -21.89 -3.11
N GLU A 336 6.89 -23.07 -3.29
CA GLU A 336 7.03 -24.20 -2.37
C GLU A 336 8.49 -24.62 -2.21
N ALA A 337 9.19 -24.84 -3.33
CA ALA A 337 10.59 -25.24 -3.33
C ALA A 337 11.48 -24.18 -2.66
N ASN A 338 11.20 -22.89 -2.94
CA ASN A 338 11.93 -21.78 -2.33
C ASN A 338 11.73 -21.71 -0.81
N PHE A 339 10.47 -21.76 -0.36
CA PHE A 339 10.13 -21.75 1.06
C PHE A 339 10.72 -22.95 1.80
N ALA A 340 10.62 -24.15 1.22
CA ALA A 340 11.17 -25.36 1.82
C ALA A 340 12.70 -25.33 1.92
N ALA A 341 13.39 -24.75 0.93
CA ALA A 341 14.85 -24.59 0.96
C ALA A 341 15.29 -23.64 2.09
N PHE A 342 14.62 -22.48 2.21
CA PHE A 342 14.84 -21.54 3.30
C PHE A 342 14.59 -22.18 4.67
N TRP A 343 13.43 -22.81 4.84
CA TRP A 343 13.01 -23.37 6.11
C TRP A 343 13.94 -24.48 6.61
N ARG A 344 14.29 -25.42 5.73
CA ARG A 344 15.22 -26.51 6.06
C ARG A 344 16.59 -25.99 6.45
N TRP A 345 17.12 -25.02 5.69
CA TRP A 345 18.42 -24.43 6.02
C TRP A 345 18.41 -23.74 7.40
N LEU A 346 17.34 -23.01 7.72
CA LEU A 346 17.21 -22.32 9.01
C LEU A 346 17.16 -23.31 10.17
N LEU A 347 16.33 -24.36 10.06
CA LEU A 347 16.21 -25.37 11.11
C LEU A 347 17.46 -26.26 11.21
N ASP A 348 18.16 -26.54 10.11
CA ASP A 348 19.45 -27.23 10.14
C ASP A 348 20.51 -26.40 10.89
N ARG A 349 20.53 -25.08 10.69
CA ARG A 349 21.41 -24.18 11.44
C ARG A 349 21.09 -24.15 12.93
N ARG A 350 19.81 -24.07 13.26
CA ARG A 350 19.32 -24.17 14.64
C ARG A 350 19.71 -25.50 15.28
N ALA A 351 19.46 -26.63 14.60
CA ALA A 351 19.79 -27.96 15.10
C ALA A 351 21.29 -28.14 15.31
N GLN A 352 22.12 -27.65 14.39
CA GLN A 352 23.57 -27.69 14.53
C GLN A 352 24.05 -26.86 15.73
N ALA A 353 23.53 -25.64 15.92
CA ALA A 353 23.87 -24.81 17.07
C ALA A 353 23.61 -25.56 18.37
N HIS A 354 22.41 -26.13 18.53
CA HIS A 354 22.08 -26.92 19.72
C HIS A 354 22.93 -28.18 19.89
N ALA A 355 23.25 -28.89 18.81
CA ALA A 355 24.12 -30.07 18.85
C ALA A 355 25.55 -29.70 19.30
N GLU A 356 26.01 -28.49 18.99
CA GLU A 356 27.29 -27.93 19.46
C GLU A 356 27.20 -27.31 20.87
N GLY A 357 26.04 -27.38 21.54
CA GLY A 357 25.82 -26.77 22.85
C GLY A 357 25.70 -25.25 22.82
N LYS A 358 25.51 -24.66 21.63
CA LYS A 358 25.34 -23.22 21.40
C LYS A 358 23.88 -22.82 21.46
N THR A 359 23.63 -21.56 21.80
CA THR A 359 22.32 -20.92 21.72
C THR A 359 22.06 -20.42 20.29
N PHE A 360 20.77 -20.33 19.93
CA PHE A 360 20.33 -19.89 18.60
C PHE A 360 19.28 -18.78 18.72
N ALA A 361 19.34 -17.79 17.81
CA ALA A 361 18.28 -16.80 17.63
C ALA A 361 18.19 -16.36 16.17
N ALA A 362 16.97 -16.27 15.66
CA ALA A 362 16.64 -15.67 14.38
C ALA A 362 15.81 -14.41 14.61
N TYR A 363 16.17 -13.33 13.94
CA TYR A 363 15.61 -12.01 14.12
C TYR A 363 14.88 -11.58 12.85
N CYS A 364 13.76 -10.90 13.00
CA CYS A 364 13.18 -10.09 11.94
C CYS A 364 12.89 -8.71 12.50
N TYR A 365 12.83 -7.71 11.62
CA TYR A 365 12.55 -6.36 12.10
C TYR A 365 11.15 -6.29 12.68
N ALA A 366 10.10 -6.67 11.94
CA ALA A 366 8.72 -6.53 12.39
C ALA A 366 7.87 -7.75 12.04
N ALA A 367 7.87 -8.75 12.92
CA ALA A 367 7.43 -10.13 12.69
C ALA A 367 6.01 -10.33 12.12
N ALA A 368 5.16 -9.31 12.04
CA ALA A 368 3.80 -9.47 11.54
C ALA A 368 3.75 -9.94 10.08
N GLY A 369 4.62 -9.43 9.21
CA GLY A 369 4.67 -9.78 7.79
C GLY A 369 5.28 -11.16 7.55
N GLU A 370 6.41 -11.41 8.18
CA GLU A 370 7.16 -12.66 8.14
C GLU A 370 6.32 -13.79 8.73
N ASN A 371 5.70 -13.59 9.91
CA ASN A 371 4.82 -14.58 10.50
C ASN A 371 3.57 -14.85 9.64
N HIS A 372 3.09 -13.86 8.90
CA HIS A 372 2.00 -14.07 7.96
C HIS A 372 2.46 -15.02 6.85
N TRP A 373 3.60 -14.77 6.23
CA TRP A 373 4.10 -15.58 5.12
C TRP A 373 4.61 -16.95 5.55
N LEU A 374 5.33 -17.07 6.68
CA LEU A 374 5.72 -18.36 7.25
C LEU A 374 4.49 -19.28 7.43
N ARG A 375 3.42 -18.77 8.06
CA ARG A 375 2.18 -19.54 8.25
C ARG A 375 1.46 -19.82 6.94
N MET A 376 1.33 -18.82 6.08
CA MET A 376 0.60 -18.96 4.81
C MET A 376 1.29 -19.96 3.89
N SER A 377 2.61 -19.90 3.74
CA SER A 377 3.38 -20.85 2.93
C SER A 377 3.26 -22.27 3.48
N ALA A 378 3.38 -22.48 4.80
CA ALA A 378 3.23 -23.81 5.40
C ALA A 378 1.79 -24.35 5.39
N GLN A 379 0.77 -23.49 5.39
CA GLN A 379 -0.62 -23.92 5.20
C GLN A 379 -0.94 -24.22 3.74
N ARG A 380 -0.31 -23.50 2.82
CA ARG A 380 -0.53 -23.61 1.39
C ARG A 380 0.20 -24.80 0.79
N PHE A 381 1.39 -25.10 1.29
CA PHE A 381 2.30 -26.11 0.76
C PHE A 381 2.49 -27.24 1.78
N ALA A 382 2.47 -28.49 1.32
CA ALA A 382 2.56 -29.65 2.21
C ALA A 382 4.02 -30.09 2.49
N SER A 383 5.00 -29.41 1.90
CA SER A 383 6.43 -29.73 2.06
C SER A 383 7.01 -29.48 3.45
N ILE A 384 6.38 -28.62 4.26
CA ILE A 384 6.79 -28.20 5.61
C ILE A 384 5.56 -28.29 6.52
N ASP A 385 5.70 -28.81 7.74
CA ASP A 385 4.57 -28.95 8.66
C ASP A 385 4.16 -27.58 9.23
N ALA A 386 2.90 -27.19 9.09
CA ALA A 386 2.40 -25.94 9.66
C ALA A 386 2.57 -25.88 11.19
N LYS A 387 2.62 -27.04 11.86
CA LYS A 387 2.84 -27.11 13.31
C LYS A 387 4.27 -26.76 13.71
N GLU A 388 5.29 -27.26 13.02
CA GLU A 388 6.69 -26.91 13.32
C GLU A 388 6.93 -25.41 13.14
N VAL A 389 6.32 -24.81 12.10
CA VAL A 389 6.40 -23.36 11.86
C VAL A 389 5.77 -22.59 13.01
N GLN A 390 4.58 -23.01 13.45
CA GLN A 390 3.87 -22.36 14.54
C GLN A 390 4.60 -22.51 15.88
N GLU A 391 5.29 -23.63 16.12
CA GLU A 391 6.12 -23.84 17.31
C GLU A 391 7.37 -22.96 17.29
N PHE A 392 8.06 -22.85 16.15
CA PHE A 392 9.25 -22.01 16.02
C PHE A 392 8.94 -20.52 16.22
N ILE A 393 7.92 -19.98 15.53
CA ILE A 393 7.55 -18.55 15.65
C ILE A 393 6.97 -18.19 17.02
N ALA A 394 6.55 -19.17 17.82
CA ALA A 394 6.09 -18.99 19.20
C ALA A 394 7.23 -19.16 20.22
N SER A 395 8.40 -19.65 19.79
CA SER A 395 9.56 -19.82 20.65
C SER A 395 10.27 -18.49 20.92
N GLU A 396 11.10 -18.45 21.95
CA GLU A 396 11.94 -17.28 22.23
C GLU A 396 13.08 -17.10 21.22
N GLU A 397 13.34 -18.11 20.38
CA GLU A 397 14.42 -18.08 19.38
C GLU A 397 14.00 -17.33 18.11
N TRP A 398 12.71 -17.01 17.96
CA TRP A 398 12.21 -16.10 16.94
C TRP A 398 11.94 -14.73 17.55
N VAL A 399 12.78 -13.75 17.22
CA VAL A 399 12.85 -12.46 17.92
C VAL A 399 12.33 -11.35 17.02
N ASP A 400 11.30 -10.66 17.51
CA ASP A 400 10.76 -9.43 16.92
C ASP A 400 11.55 -8.21 17.45
N VAL A 401 12.45 -7.66 16.62
CA VAL A 401 13.29 -6.52 17.00
C VAL A 401 12.45 -5.27 17.23
N PHE A 402 11.42 -5.03 16.40
CA PHE A 402 10.53 -3.88 16.49
C PHE A 402 9.67 -3.91 17.76
N ALA A 403 9.31 -5.09 18.27
CA ALA A 403 8.69 -5.22 19.58
C ALA A 403 9.61 -4.72 20.71
N SER A 404 10.92 -4.99 20.64
CA SER A 404 11.90 -4.46 21.58
C SER A 404 12.10 -2.95 21.41
N VAL A 405 12.26 -2.47 20.18
CA VAL A 405 12.32 -1.03 19.84
C VAL A 405 11.13 -0.28 20.45
N ARG A 406 9.89 -0.74 20.20
CA ARG A 406 8.68 -0.08 20.71
C ARG A 406 8.57 -0.10 22.23
N ARG A 407 9.13 -1.11 22.87
CA ARG A 407 9.14 -1.23 24.34
C ARG A 407 10.08 -0.22 24.98
N HIS A 408 11.22 0.07 24.36
CA HIS A 408 12.29 0.85 24.98
C HIS A 408 12.51 2.23 24.36
N LEU A 409 11.98 2.50 23.16
CA LEU A 409 12.25 3.73 22.42
C LEU A 409 10.96 4.46 22.06
N VAL A 410 11.09 5.77 21.84
CA VAL A 410 10.04 6.66 21.35
C VAL A 410 10.62 7.55 20.26
N GLY A 411 10.07 7.47 19.04
CA GLY A 411 10.54 8.25 17.90
C GLY A 411 9.57 9.38 17.53
N THR A 412 10.09 10.54 17.13
CA THR A 412 9.30 11.70 16.69
C THR A 412 8.64 11.47 15.34
N ASP A 413 9.36 10.82 14.41
CA ASP A 413 8.89 10.54 13.05
C ASP A 413 8.53 9.06 12.84
N GLY A 414 8.47 8.30 13.95
CA GLY A 414 8.17 6.88 13.97
C GLY A 414 9.38 6.03 14.37
N LEU A 415 9.21 4.72 14.30
CA LEU A 415 10.19 3.73 14.71
C LEU A 415 10.35 2.67 13.63
N GLY A 416 10.12 2.98 12.36
CA GLY A 416 10.30 2.03 11.26
C GLY A 416 11.78 1.85 10.93
N LEU A 417 12.13 0.76 10.23
CA LEU A 417 13.53 0.41 9.95
C LEU A 417 14.27 1.53 9.22
N LYS A 418 13.65 2.10 8.18
CA LYS A 418 14.20 3.26 7.44
C LYS A 418 14.31 4.56 8.24
N VAL A 419 13.57 4.68 9.35
CA VAL A 419 13.70 5.83 10.26
C VAL A 419 14.84 5.60 11.24
N LEU A 420 14.99 4.37 11.76
CA LEU A 420 16.03 4.04 12.74
C LEU A 420 17.41 3.80 12.12
N GLY A 421 17.49 3.25 10.90
CA GLY A 421 18.75 2.94 10.24
C GLY A 421 19.75 4.10 10.26
N PRO A 422 19.39 5.31 9.77
CA PRO A 422 20.30 6.44 9.79
C PRO A 422 20.68 6.89 11.21
N ILE A 423 19.76 6.76 12.17
CA ILE A 423 19.99 7.09 13.58
C ILE A 423 21.03 6.15 14.20
N VAL A 424 21.05 4.88 13.79
CA VAL A 424 22.04 3.89 14.25
C VAL A 424 23.28 3.81 13.35
N GLY A 425 23.42 4.73 12.39
CA GLY A 425 24.57 4.83 11.49
C GLY A 425 24.53 3.89 10.27
N PHE A 426 23.41 3.20 10.03
CA PHE A 426 23.21 2.40 8.82
C PHE A 426 22.70 3.27 7.67
N HIS A 427 23.31 3.10 6.50
CA HIS A 427 22.96 3.80 5.27
C HIS A 427 22.71 2.76 4.19
N TRP A 428 21.57 2.86 3.48
CA TRP A 428 21.27 1.99 2.34
C TRP A 428 22.10 2.43 1.15
N GLU A 429 22.49 1.48 0.29
CA GLU A 429 23.23 1.82 -0.93
C GLU A 429 22.34 2.46 -2.01
N ASP A 430 21.02 2.22 -1.95
CA ASP A 430 20.02 2.74 -2.89
C ASP A 430 18.84 3.39 -2.14
N ASP A 431 18.81 4.73 -2.12
CA ASP A 431 17.76 5.52 -1.46
C ASP A 431 16.39 5.47 -2.20
N ASP A 432 16.34 4.96 -3.44
CA ASP A 432 15.14 5.00 -4.31
C ASP A 432 14.27 3.73 -4.22
N MET A 433 14.63 2.75 -3.40
CA MET A 433 13.88 1.50 -3.27
C MET A 433 12.73 1.61 -2.28
N ASP A 434 11.48 1.68 -2.75
CA ASP A 434 10.27 1.54 -1.93
C ASP A 434 9.42 0.30 -2.30
N GLY A 435 8.33 0.09 -1.56
CA GLY A 435 7.47 -1.09 -1.75
C GLY A 435 6.68 -1.10 -3.07
N GLU A 436 6.55 0.02 -3.78
CA GLU A 436 5.95 0.06 -5.13
C GLU A 436 7.03 -0.19 -6.18
N ALA A 437 8.22 0.39 -6.00
CA ALA A 437 9.38 0.17 -6.84
C ALA A 437 9.88 -1.29 -6.82
N SER A 438 9.75 -1.99 -5.68
CA SER A 438 10.12 -3.41 -5.56
C SER A 438 9.20 -4.33 -6.39
N ILE A 439 7.92 -3.99 -6.53
CA ILE A 439 6.96 -4.73 -7.36
C ILE A 439 7.35 -4.68 -8.84
N ASP A 440 7.72 -3.50 -9.33
CA ASP A 440 8.06 -3.33 -10.75
C ASP A 440 9.40 -3.93 -11.10
N ARG A 441 10.39 -3.79 -10.21
CA ARG A 441 11.67 -4.51 -10.34
C ARG A 441 11.43 -6.02 -10.34
N ARG A 442 10.48 -6.53 -9.56
CA ARG A 442 10.11 -7.96 -9.63
C ARG A 442 9.55 -8.33 -11.01
N PHE A 443 8.69 -7.51 -11.60
CA PHE A 443 8.22 -7.75 -12.97
C PHE A 443 9.34 -7.77 -14.01
N ALA A 444 10.31 -6.85 -13.90
CA ALA A 444 11.50 -6.85 -14.75
C ALA A 444 12.35 -8.11 -14.53
N ALA A 445 12.57 -8.49 -13.26
CA ALA A 445 13.35 -9.67 -12.87
C ALA A 445 12.75 -10.98 -13.43
N ILE A 446 11.43 -11.16 -13.36
CA ILE A 446 10.72 -12.32 -13.94
C ILE A 446 10.91 -12.38 -15.46
N ARG A 447 11.02 -11.22 -16.13
CA ARG A 447 11.29 -11.12 -17.57
C ARG A 447 12.77 -11.26 -17.94
N GLY A 448 13.63 -11.57 -16.96
CA GLY A 448 15.06 -11.84 -17.18
C GLY A 448 15.96 -10.61 -17.03
N ASP A 449 15.49 -9.52 -16.43
CA ASP A 449 16.34 -8.37 -16.13
C ASP A 449 17.27 -8.67 -14.94
N GLU A 450 18.57 -8.81 -15.21
CA GLU A 450 19.58 -9.12 -14.21
C GLU A 450 19.88 -7.95 -13.28
N ASP A 451 19.70 -6.71 -13.73
CA ASP A 451 19.90 -5.53 -12.88
C ASP A 451 18.80 -5.41 -11.84
N ALA A 452 17.55 -5.66 -12.26
CA ALA A 452 16.42 -5.72 -11.35
C ALA A 452 16.57 -6.84 -10.31
N LYS A 453 17.06 -8.03 -10.71
CA LYS A 453 17.36 -9.13 -9.78
C LYS A 453 18.41 -8.73 -8.75
N ARG A 454 19.54 -8.18 -9.20
CA ARG A 454 20.63 -7.73 -8.33
C ARG A 454 20.15 -6.68 -7.33
N THR A 455 19.37 -5.70 -7.79
CA THR A 455 18.86 -4.62 -6.95
C THR A 455 17.91 -5.14 -5.86
N LEU A 456 17.02 -6.08 -6.20
CA LEU A 456 16.12 -6.70 -5.21
C LEU A 456 16.88 -7.50 -4.15
N LEU A 457 17.94 -8.22 -4.55
CA LEU A 457 18.78 -8.95 -3.62
C LEU A 457 19.57 -8.00 -2.70
N GLN A 458 20.13 -6.92 -3.25
CA GLN A 458 20.83 -5.91 -2.46
C GLN A 458 19.88 -5.24 -1.46
N TYR A 459 18.68 -4.86 -1.90
CA TYR A 459 17.67 -4.23 -1.04
C TYR A 459 17.32 -5.10 0.18
N ASN A 460 17.06 -6.39 -0.05
CA ASN A 460 16.75 -7.33 1.01
C ASN A 460 17.97 -7.67 1.90
N GLU A 461 19.18 -7.69 1.32
CA GLU A 461 20.43 -7.79 2.09
C GLU A 461 20.61 -6.59 3.03
N ASP A 462 20.38 -5.37 2.53
CA ASP A 462 20.46 -4.14 3.31
C ASP A 462 19.44 -4.15 4.46
N ASP A 463 18.21 -4.59 4.24
CA ASP A 463 17.20 -4.68 5.30
C ASP A 463 17.56 -5.73 6.37
N CYS A 464 18.20 -6.85 6.01
CA CYS A 464 18.78 -7.79 6.98
C CYS A 464 19.90 -7.13 7.80
N ARG A 465 20.82 -6.40 7.15
CA ARG A 465 21.94 -5.72 7.80
C ARG A 465 21.49 -4.55 8.68
N ALA A 466 20.48 -3.81 8.25
CA ALA A 466 19.86 -2.73 9.02
C ALA A 466 19.19 -3.29 10.29
N THR A 467 18.51 -4.43 10.18
CA THR A 467 17.91 -5.13 11.33
C THR A 467 18.98 -5.48 12.36
N ARG A 468 20.11 -6.02 11.91
CA ARG A 468 21.27 -6.28 12.77
C ARG A 468 21.79 -5.00 13.43
N ALA A 469 21.98 -3.93 12.68
CA ALA A 469 22.49 -2.66 13.20
C ALA A 469 21.59 -2.11 14.32
N VAL A 470 20.26 -2.17 14.15
CA VAL A 470 19.31 -1.77 15.20
C VAL A 470 19.39 -2.69 16.42
N ARG A 471 19.56 -4.00 16.20
CA ARG A 471 19.74 -4.97 17.28
C ARG A 471 21.01 -4.72 18.10
N GLU A 472 22.14 -4.49 17.44
CA GLU A 472 23.41 -4.15 18.10
C GLU A 472 23.31 -2.82 18.84
N PHE A 473 22.61 -1.84 18.27
CA PHE A 473 22.33 -0.57 18.93
C PHE A 473 21.51 -0.73 20.22
N LEU A 474 20.46 -1.58 20.21
CA LEU A 474 19.67 -1.88 21.41
C LEU A 474 20.50 -2.62 22.47
N ASP A 475 21.32 -3.57 22.04
CA ASP A 475 22.21 -4.34 22.93
C ASP A 475 23.26 -3.46 23.60
N ALA A 476 23.73 -2.42 22.91
CA ALA A 476 24.62 -1.39 23.45
C ALA A 476 23.90 -0.34 24.34
N ASP A 477 22.67 -0.60 24.76
CA ASP A 477 21.80 0.30 25.55
C ASP A 477 21.47 1.64 24.86
N ALA A 478 21.29 1.61 23.53
CA ALA A 478 20.92 2.76 22.69
C ALA A 478 21.82 3.99 22.94
N PRO A 479 23.13 3.88 22.69
CA PRO A 479 24.10 4.90 23.05
C PRO A 479 23.79 6.25 22.38
N GLY A 480 23.91 7.33 23.15
CA GLY A 480 23.69 8.69 22.65
C GLY A 480 22.21 9.11 22.53
N VAL A 481 21.27 8.24 22.91
CA VAL A 481 19.84 8.58 22.95
C VAL A 481 19.48 9.21 24.30
N PRO A 482 18.91 10.43 24.32
CA PRO A 482 18.46 11.06 25.56
C PRO A 482 17.34 10.27 26.25
N ASP A 483 17.31 10.33 27.58
CA ASP A 483 16.25 9.72 28.36
C ASP A 483 14.95 10.50 28.26
N PHE A 484 13.85 9.77 28.15
CA PHE A 484 12.49 10.30 28.02
C PHE A 484 12.08 11.22 29.18
N GLY A 485 12.71 11.07 30.35
CA GLY A 485 12.48 11.91 31.52
C GLY A 485 13.35 13.16 31.61
N GLU A 486 14.43 13.24 30.82
CA GLU A 486 15.46 14.28 30.89
C GLU A 486 15.33 15.37 29.82
N VAL A 487 14.46 15.15 28.83
CA VAL A 487 14.12 16.15 27.80
C VAL A 487 13.16 17.19 28.34
#